data_AF-A0A8X6HLT2-F1
#
_entry.id   AF-A0A8X6HLT2-F1
#
_cell.length_a   1.000
_cell.length_b   1.000
_cell.length_c   1.000
_cell.angle_alpha   90.00
_cell.angle_beta   90.00
_cell.angle_gamma   90.00
#
_symmetry.space_group_name_H-M   'P 1'
#
loop_
_entity.id
_entity.type
_entity.pdbx_description
1 polymer ?
#
loop_
_entity_poly.entity_id
_entity_poly.type
_entity_poly.pdbx_seq_one_letter_code
_entity_poly.pdbx_strand_id
1 'polypeptide(L)'
;MDQTRILLPLALGDEQRDPEKFKMVRELLTQLEQKDVSMRGATFKEFLMQLNMSYEEYLLALRSGINRPTVVLKRTVDEVLINSYNPKIMSLMQANMDIQFVMDEYAVVAYLVDYVNKPGRGLSKILRNCIEATAQGKHSLKECLVSVANQFINSAEISAQEAAWSILELPMNKMSEDTIFIPTFRREDRTRMIKSQEYLKKLNSDSHDVYELNIIDRYIVRPNKLENVCLANFAAWYELAKVGLEDMKLLKGNQYVRRRTKPKVIQYRKFKESQDENEYYREQVMLFTSW
;
A
#
# COMPACT_ATOMS: atom_id res chain seq x y z
N MET A 1 -33.38 3.09 -4.46
CA MET A 1 -33.53 2.84 -3.01
C MET A 1 -34.56 3.82 -2.47
N ASP A 2 -35.40 3.37 -1.53
CA ASP A 2 -36.48 4.18 -0.92
C ASP A 2 -36.00 5.21 0.11
N GLN A 3 -34.83 4.98 0.73
CA GLN A 3 -34.21 5.85 1.73
C GLN A 3 -32.67 5.81 1.64
N THR A 4 -32.02 6.87 2.11
CA THR A 4 -30.55 6.93 2.20
C THR A 4 -30.11 6.18 3.44
N ARG A 5 -29.19 5.22 3.29
CA ARG A 5 -28.67 4.42 4.42
C ARG A 5 -27.20 4.08 4.23
N ILE A 6 -26.55 3.75 5.34
CA ILE A 6 -25.22 3.17 5.35
C ILE A 6 -25.37 1.65 5.38
N LEU A 7 -24.73 0.97 4.44
CA LEU A 7 -24.67 -0.49 4.40
C LEU A 7 -23.28 -0.97 4.82
N LEU A 8 -23.25 -1.99 5.68
CA LEU A 8 -22.02 -2.66 6.10
C LEU A 8 -21.83 -3.94 5.28
N PRO A 9 -20.58 -4.23 4.85
CA PRO A 9 -20.27 -5.45 4.10
C PRO A 9 -20.58 -6.70 4.93
N LEU A 10 -21.01 -7.77 4.26
CA LEU A 10 -21.09 -9.10 4.89
C LEU A 10 -19.70 -9.74 4.95
N ALA A 11 -19.44 -10.53 5.99
CA ALA A 11 -18.19 -11.29 6.09
C ALA A 11 -18.09 -12.32 4.96
N LEU A 12 -16.86 -12.66 4.55
CA LEU A 12 -16.65 -13.57 3.42
C LEU A 12 -17.33 -14.95 3.60
N GLY A 13 -17.42 -15.44 4.85
CA GLY A 13 -18.03 -16.71 5.21
C GLY A 13 -19.44 -16.60 5.82
N ASP A 14 -20.11 -15.46 5.64
CA ASP A 14 -21.50 -15.30 6.08
C ASP A 14 -22.45 -16.11 5.19
N GLU A 15 -23.31 -16.96 5.78
CA GLU A 15 -24.27 -17.80 5.05
C GLU A 15 -25.29 -16.98 4.26
N GLN A 16 -25.55 -15.73 4.68
CA GLN A 16 -26.48 -14.83 4.01
C GLN A 16 -25.86 -14.11 2.80
N ARG A 17 -24.55 -14.33 2.55
CA ARG A 17 -23.83 -13.67 1.47
C ARG A 17 -24.15 -14.34 0.13
N ASP A 18 -24.72 -13.57 -0.77
CA ASP A 18 -25.11 -14.01 -2.11
C ASP A 18 -24.54 -13.05 -3.18
N PRO A 19 -23.34 -13.33 -3.70
CA PRO A 19 -22.70 -12.52 -4.74
C PRO A 19 -23.45 -12.55 -6.08
N GLU A 20 -24.20 -13.62 -6.37
CA GLU A 20 -24.93 -13.76 -7.63
C GLU A 20 -26.13 -12.82 -7.67
N LYS A 21 -26.88 -12.70 -6.56
CA LYS A 21 -27.94 -11.68 -6.47
C LYS A 21 -27.40 -10.26 -6.63
N PHE A 22 -26.22 -9.96 -6.08
CA PHE A 22 -25.59 -8.65 -6.30
C PHE A 22 -25.27 -8.41 -7.78
N LYS A 23 -24.80 -9.44 -8.48
CA LYS A 23 -24.50 -9.39 -9.90
C LYS A 23 -25.76 -9.12 -10.73
N MET A 24 -26.88 -9.78 -10.42
CA MET A 24 -28.18 -9.52 -11.05
C MET A 24 -28.62 -8.06 -10.87
N VAL A 25 -28.45 -7.49 -9.67
CA VAL A 25 -28.74 -6.07 -9.41
C VAL A 25 -27.88 -5.18 -10.30
N ARG A 26 -26.58 -5.46 -10.43
CA ARG A 26 -25.67 -4.70 -11.30
C ARG A 26 -26.02 -4.81 -12.78
N GLU A 27 -26.40 -5.99 -13.25
CA GLU A 27 -26.79 -6.23 -14.64
C GLU A 27 -28.05 -5.42 -14.99
N LEU A 28 -29.07 -5.43 -14.14
CA LEU A 28 -30.27 -4.61 -14.35
C LEU A 28 -29.95 -3.11 -14.36
N LEU A 29 -29.10 -2.65 -13.44
CA LEU A 29 -28.66 -1.24 -13.44
C LEU A 29 -27.92 -0.90 -14.73
N THR A 30 -27.07 -1.80 -15.24
CA THR A 30 -26.34 -1.60 -16.50
C THR A 30 -27.31 -1.52 -17.69
N GLN A 31 -28.32 -2.38 -17.74
CA GLN A 31 -29.35 -2.34 -18.78
C GLN A 31 -30.17 -1.04 -18.76
N LEU A 32 -30.46 -0.52 -17.56
CA LEU A 32 -31.12 0.79 -17.40
C LEU A 32 -30.21 1.94 -17.88
N GLU A 33 -28.91 1.89 -17.58
CA GLU A 33 -27.93 2.88 -18.06
C GLU A 33 -27.80 2.87 -19.59
N GLN A 34 -27.80 1.68 -20.20
CA GLN A 34 -27.72 1.48 -21.65
C GLN A 34 -29.04 1.76 -22.37
N LYS A 35 -30.14 1.96 -21.62
CA LYS A 35 -31.52 2.15 -22.12
C LYS A 35 -32.09 0.93 -22.87
N ASP A 36 -31.55 -0.25 -22.63
CA ASP A 36 -32.09 -1.52 -23.15
C ASP A 36 -33.41 -1.88 -22.47
N VAL A 37 -33.56 -1.46 -21.22
CA VAL A 37 -34.79 -1.58 -20.44
C VAL A 37 -35.21 -0.17 -20.02
N SER A 38 -36.49 0.16 -20.20
CA SER A 38 -37.06 1.44 -19.73
C SER A 38 -37.99 1.19 -18.56
N MET A 39 -37.65 1.76 -17.41
CA MET A 39 -38.50 1.79 -16.22
C MET A 39 -38.82 3.24 -15.83
N ARG A 40 -39.16 4.06 -16.82
CA ARG A 40 -39.36 5.48 -16.60
C ARG A 40 -40.54 5.74 -15.67
N GLY A 41 -40.31 6.48 -14.58
CA GLY A 41 -41.33 6.74 -13.55
C GLY A 41 -41.68 5.54 -12.68
N ALA A 42 -40.97 4.42 -12.78
CA ALA A 42 -41.20 3.25 -11.94
C ALA A 42 -40.86 3.54 -10.48
N THR A 43 -41.66 2.99 -9.60
CA THR A 43 -41.44 2.99 -8.16
C THR A 43 -40.35 1.98 -7.79
N PHE A 44 -39.74 2.18 -6.62
CA PHE A 44 -38.76 1.22 -6.10
C PHE A 44 -39.34 -0.18 -5.88
N LYS A 45 -40.65 -0.30 -5.61
CA LYS A 45 -41.32 -1.60 -5.49
C LYS A 45 -41.36 -2.34 -6.82
N GLU A 46 -41.71 -1.65 -7.91
CA GLU A 46 -41.72 -2.24 -9.25
C GLU A 46 -40.31 -2.66 -9.70
N PHE A 47 -39.29 -1.87 -9.33
CA PHE A 47 -37.89 -2.25 -9.53
C PHE A 47 -37.53 -3.57 -8.82
N LEU A 48 -37.95 -3.74 -7.57
CA LEU A 48 -37.76 -4.99 -6.82
C LEU A 48 -38.54 -6.16 -7.42
N MET A 49 -39.75 -5.91 -7.93
CA MET A 49 -40.55 -6.93 -8.63
C MET A 49 -39.86 -7.41 -9.90
N GLN A 50 -39.23 -6.51 -10.68
CA GLN A 50 -38.45 -6.92 -11.86
C GLN A 50 -37.26 -7.81 -11.48
N LEU A 51 -36.59 -7.50 -10.37
CA LEU A 51 -35.48 -8.31 -9.85
C LEU A 51 -35.94 -9.64 -9.25
N ASN A 52 -37.25 -9.81 -9.03
CA ASN A 52 -37.82 -10.92 -8.27
C ASN A 52 -37.18 -11.05 -6.87
N MET A 53 -36.98 -9.91 -6.18
CA MET A 53 -36.37 -9.85 -4.85
C MET A 53 -37.28 -9.13 -3.86
N SER A 54 -37.31 -9.60 -2.62
CA SER A 54 -37.84 -8.81 -1.50
C SER A 54 -36.92 -7.64 -1.14
N TYR A 55 -37.42 -6.71 -0.34
CA TYR A 55 -36.62 -5.58 0.16
C TYR A 55 -35.38 -6.05 0.95
N GLU A 56 -35.55 -7.06 1.80
CA GLU A 56 -34.48 -7.59 2.64
C GLU A 56 -33.43 -8.32 1.81
N GLU A 57 -33.85 -9.13 0.84
CA GLU A 57 -32.94 -9.80 -0.09
C GLU A 57 -32.14 -8.80 -0.93
N TYR A 58 -32.77 -7.71 -1.38
CA TYR A 58 -32.06 -6.66 -2.09
C TYR A 58 -30.99 -5.99 -1.21
N LEU A 59 -31.29 -5.74 0.06
CA LEU A 59 -30.29 -5.20 0.99
C LEU A 59 -29.14 -6.19 1.23
N LEU A 60 -29.43 -7.48 1.40
CA LEU A 60 -28.42 -8.52 1.53
C LEU A 60 -27.56 -8.66 0.27
N ALA A 61 -28.17 -8.58 -0.92
CA ALA A 61 -27.46 -8.57 -2.19
C ALA A 61 -26.47 -7.39 -2.26
N LEU A 62 -26.92 -6.17 -1.94
CA LEU A 62 -26.03 -5.00 -1.89
C LEU A 62 -24.88 -5.18 -0.89
N ARG A 63 -25.17 -5.68 0.32
CA ARG A 63 -24.16 -5.92 1.36
C ARG A 63 -23.15 -7.03 0.98
N SER A 64 -23.57 -7.98 0.14
CA SER A 64 -22.72 -9.06 -0.37
C SER A 64 -21.69 -8.58 -1.40
N GLY A 65 -22.01 -7.48 -2.11
CA GLY A 65 -21.20 -6.91 -3.18
C GLY A 65 -20.25 -5.78 -2.78
N ILE A 66 -20.38 -5.26 -1.56
CA ILE A 66 -19.50 -4.22 -1.03
C ILE A 66 -18.42 -4.84 -0.12
N ASN A 67 -17.24 -4.23 -0.12
CA ASN A 67 -16.12 -4.67 0.71
C ASN A 67 -15.82 -3.70 1.87
N ARG A 68 -16.57 -2.59 1.94
CA ARG A 68 -16.40 -1.52 2.94
C ARG A 68 -17.74 -0.84 3.22
N PRO A 69 -17.91 -0.20 4.39
CA PRO A 69 -19.09 0.61 4.68
C PRO A 69 -19.36 1.59 3.54
N THR A 70 -20.57 1.55 2.98
CA THR A 70 -20.93 2.32 1.79
C THR A 70 -22.24 3.05 2.01
N VAL A 71 -22.26 4.35 1.70
CA VAL A 71 -23.49 5.15 1.72
C VAL A 71 -24.26 4.90 0.43
N VAL A 72 -25.47 4.36 0.55
CA VAL A 72 -26.40 4.24 -0.56
C VAL A 72 -27.46 5.31 -0.44
N LEU A 73 -27.56 6.17 -1.45
CA LEU A 73 -28.49 7.30 -1.45
C LEU A 73 -29.90 6.85 -1.83
N LYS A 74 -30.90 7.53 -1.25
CA LYS A 74 -32.27 7.51 -1.75
C LYS A 74 -32.26 7.99 -3.19
N ARG A 75 -32.74 7.14 -4.10
CA ARG A 75 -32.84 7.44 -5.54
C ARG A 75 -34.03 6.74 -6.17
N THR A 76 -34.69 7.42 -7.10
CA THR A 76 -35.67 6.83 -8.00
C THR A 76 -34.97 6.06 -9.12
N VAL A 77 -35.72 5.25 -9.86
CA VAL A 77 -35.16 4.46 -10.97
C VAL A 77 -34.67 5.35 -12.11
N ASP A 78 -35.29 6.52 -12.28
CA ASP A 78 -34.91 7.52 -13.29
C ASP A 78 -33.55 8.20 -13.00
N GLU A 79 -33.09 8.15 -11.75
CA GLU A 79 -31.86 8.82 -11.29
C GLU A 79 -30.61 7.93 -11.42
N VAL A 80 -30.70 6.82 -12.19
CA VAL A 80 -29.59 5.89 -12.43
C VAL A 80 -28.36 6.60 -13.00
N LEU A 81 -28.55 7.53 -13.95
CA LEU A 81 -27.46 8.27 -14.61
C LEU A 81 -27.02 9.55 -13.87
N ILE A 82 -27.58 9.83 -12.69
CA ILE A 82 -27.25 11.03 -11.93
C ILE A 82 -26.12 10.72 -10.96
N ASN A 83 -24.96 11.35 -11.11
CA ASN A 83 -23.88 11.22 -10.12
C ASN A 83 -24.26 11.88 -8.79
N SER A 84 -23.59 11.49 -7.71
CA SER A 84 -23.80 12.15 -6.42
C SER A 84 -23.25 13.58 -6.49
N TYR A 85 -24.07 14.56 -6.10
CA TYR A 85 -23.72 15.97 -6.20
C TYR A 85 -24.16 16.77 -4.97
N ASN A 86 -23.56 17.94 -4.79
CA ASN A 86 -24.00 18.91 -3.79
C ASN A 86 -24.84 19.99 -4.49
N PRO A 87 -26.14 20.16 -4.14
CA PRO A 87 -27.00 21.13 -4.82
C PRO A 87 -26.48 22.56 -4.78
N LYS A 88 -25.85 22.99 -3.67
CA LYS A 88 -25.28 24.34 -3.54
C LYS A 88 -24.09 24.51 -4.48
N ILE A 89 -23.18 23.54 -4.51
CA ILE A 89 -22.02 23.58 -5.42
C ILE A 89 -22.49 23.54 -6.87
N MET A 90 -23.49 22.71 -7.21
CA MET A 90 -24.05 22.66 -8.56
C MET A 90 -24.61 24.02 -8.97
N SER A 91 -25.37 24.67 -8.09
CA SER A 91 -25.96 25.99 -8.40
C SER A 91 -24.92 27.07 -8.63
N LEU A 92 -23.74 26.95 -8.01
CA LEU A 92 -22.66 27.93 -8.09
C LEU A 92 -21.70 27.67 -9.25
N MET A 93 -21.28 26.42 -9.46
CA MET A 93 -20.23 26.06 -10.43
C MET A 93 -20.77 25.48 -11.73
N GLN A 94 -22.00 24.97 -11.74
CA GLN A 94 -22.66 24.38 -12.92
C GLN A 94 -21.80 23.33 -13.66
N ALA A 95 -20.99 22.58 -12.91
CA ALA A 95 -20.07 21.58 -13.44
C ALA A 95 -20.50 20.16 -13.01
N ASN A 96 -20.14 19.16 -13.81
CA ASN A 96 -20.35 17.76 -13.44
C ASN A 96 -19.59 17.45 -12.14
N MET A 97 -20.24 16.69 -11.24
CA MET A 97 -19.70 16.33 -9.93
C MET A 97 -19.90 14.85 -9.66
N ASP A 98 -18.96 14.27 -8.92
CA ASP A 98 -19.05 12.93 -8.35
C ASP A 98 -18.55 12.98 -6.90
N ILE A 99 -19.44 13.42 -6.00
CA ILE A 99 -19.14 13.63 -4.58
C ILE A 99 -19.60 12.41 -3.79
N GLN A 100 -18.65 11.76 -3.12
CA GLN A 100 -18.94 10.60 -2.27
C GLN A 100 -18.66 10.92 -0.81
N PHE A 101 -19.49 10.39 0.08
CA PHE A 101 -19.28 10.53 1.52
C PHE A 101 -18.16 9.58 1.96
N VAL A 102 -17.17 10.13 2.67
CA VAL A 102 -16.03 9.37 3.17
C VAL A 102 -16.41 8.70 4.49
N MET A 103 -16.31 7.37 4.52
CA MET A 103 -16.57 6.55 5.71
C MET A 103 -15.30 5.95 6.33
N ASP A 104 -14.16 6.07 5.65
CA ASP A 104 -12.89 5.45 6.02
C ASP A 104 -11.73 6.36 5.53
N GLU A 105 -10.92 6.86 6.45
CA GLU A 105 -9.79 7.74 6.15
C GLU A 105 -8.73 7.02 5.31
N TYR A 106 -8.54 5.71 5.52
CA TYR A 106 -7.60 4.92 4.73
C TYR A 106 -8.06 4.76 3.28
N ALA A 107 -9.38 4.67 3.06
CA ALA A 107 -9.94 4.65 1.71
C ALA A 107 -9.63 5.93 0.94
N VAL A 108 -9.60 7.09 1.61
CA VAL A 108 -9.19 8.36 0.99
C VAL A 108 -7.72 8.34 0.62
N VAL A 109 -6.85 7.89 1.53
CA VAL A 109 -5.42 7.80 1.28
C VAL A 109 -5.14 6.86 0.10
N ALA A 110 -5.77 5.68 0.07
CA ALA A 110 -5.65 4.74 -1.03
C ALA A 110 -6.12 5.36 -2.36
N TYR A 111 -7.25 6.06 -2.36
CA TYR A 111 -7.75 6.74 -3.55
C TYR A 111 -6.80 7.84 -4.05
N LEU A 112 -6.26 8.67 -3.16
CA LEU A 112 -5.28 9.70 -3.51
C LEU A 112 -4.02 9.08 -4.12
N VAL A 113 -3.51 8.01 -3.51
CA VAL A 113 -2.35 7.27 -4.03
C VAL A 113 -2.65 6.69 -5.42
N ASP A 114 -3.81 6.07 -5.62
CA ASP A 114 -4.21 5.51 -6.92
C ASP A 114 -4.40 6.58 -8.01
N TYR A 115 -4.79 7.79 -7.60
CA TYR A 115 -4.96 8.92 -8.51
C TYR A 115 -3.61 9.52 -8.91
N VAL A 116 -2.71 9.77 -7.95
CA VAL A 116 -1.34 10.25 -8.22
C VAL A 116 -0.59 9.26 -9.09
N ASN A 117 -0.78 7.95 -8.87
CA ASN A 117 -0.14 6.90 -9.68
C ASN A 117 -0.90 6.53 -10.96
N LYS A 118 -1.99 7.24 -11.30
CA LYS A 118 -2.79 6.95 -12.50
C LYS A 118 -1.98 6.97 -13.81
N PRO A 119 -1.07 7.94 -14.05
CA PRO A 119 -0.21 7.93 -15.24
C PRO A 119 0.75 6.74 -15.27
N GLY A 120 1.22 6.28 -14.11
CA GLY A 120 2.16 5.16 -13.98
C GLY A 120 1.54 3.77 -14.08
N ARG A 121 0.23 3.65 -14.39
CA ARG A 121 -0.44 2.35 -14.49
C ARG A 121 0.16 1.55 -15.65
N GLY A 122 0.51 0.30 -15.39
CA GLY A 122 1.09 -0.61 -16.38
C GLY A 122 2.62 -0.58 -16.46
N LEU A 123 3.28 0.50 -16.02
CA LEU A 123 4.75 0.60 -15.98
C LEU A 123 5.37 -0.53 -15.16
N SER A 124 4.78 -0.84 -14.00
CA SER A 124 5.22 -1.97 -13.15
C SER A 124 5.17 -3.34 -13.86
N LYS A 125 4.23 -3.54 -14.79
CA LYS A 125 4.10 -4.78 -15.57
C LYS A 125 5.18 -4.82 -16.65
N ILE A 126 5.38 -3.70 -17.34
CA ILE A 126 6.42 -3.54 -18.36
C ILE A 126 7.81 -3.82 -17.78
N LEU A 127 8.14 -3.21 -16.63
CA LEU A 127 9.43 -3.40 -15.98
C LEU A 127 9.63 -4.85 -15.51
N ARG A 128 8.58 -5.50 -14.96
CA ARG A 128 8.65 -6.91 -14.57
C ARG A 128 8.95 -7.81 -15.76
N ASN A 129 8.23 -7.63 -16.87
CA ASN A 129 8.46 -8.40 -18.09
C ASN A 129 9.89 -8.18 -18.62
N CYS A 130 10.41 -6.96 -18.55
CA CYS A 130 11.79 -6.65 -18.93
C CYS A 130 12.80 -7.37 -18.04
N ILE A 131 12.60 -7.36 -16.72
CA ILE A 131 13.46 -8.10 -15.77
C ILE A 131 13.44 -9.59 -16.07
N GLU A 132 12.26 -10.19 -16.26
CA GLU A 132 12.11 -11.61 -16.57
C GLU A 132 12.80 -11.99 -17.89
N ALA A 133 12.61 -11.20 -18.95
CA ALA A 133 13.25 -11.42 -20.24
C ALA A 133 14.78 -11.33 -20.14
N THR A 134 15.29 -10.37 -19.36
CA THR A 134 16.74 -10.18 -19.22
C THR A 134 17.39 -11.22 -18.30
N ALA A 135 16.63 -11.79 -17.35
CA ALA A 135 17.07 -12.89 -16.50
C ALA A 135 17.22 -14.23 -17.26
N GLN A 136 16.49 -14.41 -18.37
CA GLN A 136 16.59 -15.60 -19.22
C GLN A 136 17.82 -15.58 -20.13
N GLY A 137 18.43 -14.41 -20.35
CA GLY A 137 19.65 -14.25 -21.13
C GLY A 137 20.92 -14.29 -20.27
N LYS A 138 22.07 -14.60 -20.89
CA LYS A 138 23.40 -14.45 -20.27
C LYS A 138 23.89 -12.99 -20.39
N HIS A 139 23.14 -12.05 -19.81
CA HIS A 139 23.51 -10.63 -19.79
C HIS A 139 24.30 -10.30 -18.52
N SER A 140 25.24 -9.36 -18.63
CA SER A 140 25.87 -8.76 -17.46
C SER A 140 24.85 -7.92 -16.68
N LEU A 141 25.09 -7.72 -15.37
CA LEU A 141 24.24 -6.88 -14.53
C LEU A 141 24.08 -5.47 -15.09
N LYS A 142 25.13 -4.91 -15.68
CA LYS A 142 25.12 -3.58 -16.29
C LYS A 142 24.16 -3.52 -17.48
N GLU A 143 24.25 -4.48 -18.40
CA GLU A 143 23.35 -4.55 -19.57
C GLU A 143 21.89 -4.71 -19.13
N CYS A 144 21.67 -5.52 -18.10
CA CYS A 144 20.36 -5.71 -17.51
C CYS A 144 19.77 -4.40 -16.96
N LEU A 145 20.56 -3.65 -16.18
CA LEU A 145 20.15 -2.34 -15.66
C LEU A 145 19.91 -1.31 -16.77
N VAL A 146 20.75 -1.27 -17.80
CA VAL A 146 20.57 -0.36 -18.94
C VAL A 146 19.30 -0.67 -19.71
N SER A 147 18.99 -1.96 -19.93
CA SER A 147 17.74 -2.37 -20.59
C SER A 147 16.51 -1.91 -19.81
N VAL A 148 16.48 -2.18 -18.51
CA VAL A 148 15.39 -1.75 -17.62
C VAL A 148 15.27 -0.23 -17.57
N ALA A 149 16.39 0.50 -17.49
CA ALA A 149 16.40 1.96 -17.47
C ALA A 149 15.86 2.55 -18.78
N ASN A 150 16.29 2.02 -19.93
CA ASN A 150 15.79 2.46 -21.23
C ASN A 150 14.30 2.19 -21.38
N GLN A 151 13.82 1.02 -20.94
CA GLN A 151 12.40 0.72 -20.96
C GLN A 151 11.59 1.68 -20.09
N PHE A 152 12.10 2.00 -18.89
CA PHE A 152 11.48 2.98 -18.00
C PHE A 152 11.39 4.36 -18.66
N ILE A 153 12.49 4.90 -19.17
CA ILE A 153 12.54 6.23 -19.79
C ILE A 153 11.58 6.33 -20.97
N ASN A 154 11.49 5.29 -21.80
CA ASN A 154 10.62 5.29 -22.98
C ASN A 154 9.13 5.05 -22.65
N SER A 155 8.81 4.56 -21.46
CA SER A 155 7.43 4.24 -21.06
C SER A 155 6.87 5.21 -20.02
N ALA A 156 7.72 5.97 -19.32
CA ALA A 156 7.31 6.90 -18.28
C ALA A 156 6.86 8.22 -18.90
N GLU A 157 5.59 8.56 -18.70
CA GLU A 157 5.06 9.88 -19.03
C GLU A 157 5.28 10.82 -17.85
N ILE A 158 6.05 11.89 -18.08
CA ILE A 158 6.30 12.95 -17.08
C ILE A 158 5.99 14.31 -17.70
N SER A 159 5.42 15.22 -16.91
CA SER A 159 5.23 16.61 -17.32
C SER A 159 6.57 17.35 -17.42
N ALA A 160 6.61 18.46 -18.17
CA ALA A 160 7.80 19.30 -18.26
C ALA A 160 8.24 19.83 -16.88
N GLN A 161 7.29 20.08 -15.98
CA GLN A 161 7.52 20.52 -14.61
C GLN A 161 8.18 19.42 -13.78
N GLU A 162 7.65 18.19 -13.83
CA GLU A 162 8.24 17.03 -13.13
C GLU A 162 9.63 16.69 -13.66
N ALA A 163 9.84 16.82 -14.98
CA ALA A 163 11.14 16.64 -15.61
C ALA A 163 12.16 17.67 -15.11
N ALA A 164 11.79 18.96 -15.11
CA ALA A 164 12.64 20.03 -14.57
C ALA A 164 12.95 19.81 -13.08
N TRP A 165 11.94 19.43 -12.29
CA TRP A 165 12.10 19.13 -10.86
C TRP A 165 13.08 17.97 -10.62
N SER A 166 12.98 16.91 -11.43
CA SER A 166 13.87 15.75 -11.39
C SER A 166 15.30 16.10 -11.77
N ILE A 167 15.49 16.89 -12.84
CA ILE A 167 16.82 17.32 -13.33
C ILE A 167 17.53 18.20 -12.28
N LEU A 168 16.78 19.01 -11.55
CA LEU A 168 17.30 19.86 -10.48
C LEU A 168 17.52 19.10 -9.16
N GLU A 169 17.31 17.78 -9.13
CA GLU A 169 17.42 16.92 -7.95
C GLU A 169 16.60 17.43 -6.75
N LEU A 170 15.48 18.09 -7.04
CA LEU A 170 14.61 18.61 -6.00
C LEU A 170 13.82 17.46 -5.35
N PRO A 171 13.62 17.50 -4.01
CA PRO A 171 12.91 16.44 -3.32
C PRO A 171 11.45 16.37 -3.81
N MET A 172 11.03 15.20 -4.31
CA MET A 172 9.67 14.96 -4.80
C MET A 172 8.62 14.90 -3.69
N ASN A 173 9.04 14.66 -2.45
CA ASN A 173 8.18 14.72 -1.28
C ASN A 173 8.96 15.27 -0.09
N LYS A 174 8.21 15.72 0.92
CA LYS A 174 8.73 16.02 2.25
C LYS A 174 7.85 15.28 3.25
N MET A 175 8.49 14.58 4.19
CA MET A 175 7.81 13.83 5.23
C MET A 175 8.25 14.36 6.58
N SER A 176 7.31 14.47 7.51
CA SER A 176 7.59 14.86 8.90
C SER A 176 8.27 13.73 9.70
N GLU A 177 8.11 12.49 9.23
CA GLU A 177 8.65 11.26 9.82
C GLU A 177 9.50 10.53 8.80
N ASP A 178 10.66 10.07 9.23
CA ASP A 178 11.55 9.25 8.42
C ASP A 178 11.11 7.77 8.47
N THR A 179 11.53 6.98 7.50
CA THR A 179 11.21 5.56 7.39
C THR A 179 12.44 4.69 7.63
N ILE A 180 12.23 3.44 8.04
CA ILE A 180 13.30 2.44 8.11
C ILE A 180 12.76 1.07 7.69
N PHE A 181 13.48 0.41 6.78
CA PHE A 181 13.20 -0.96 6.40
C PHE A 181 13.97 -1.94 7.30
N ILE A 182 13.27 -2.86 7.93
CA ILE A 182 13.86 -3.98 8.70
C ILE A 182 13.81 -5.23 7.80
N PRO A 183 14.96 -5.79 7.39
CA PRO A 183 15.00 -6.95 6.51
C PRO A 183 14.70 -8.23 7.29
N THR A 184 13.41 -8.50 7.52
CA THR A 184 12.86 -9.64 8.27
C THR A 184 12.94 -10.98 7.53
N PHE A 185 13.57 -11.02 6.35
CA PHE A 185 13.87 -12.25 5.62
C PHE A 185 14.74 -13.22 6.45
N ARG A 186 14.80 -14.48 6.03
CA ARG A 186 15.79 -15.46 6.51
C ARG A 186 17.20 -14.93 6.26
N ARG A 187 18.19 -15.36 7.05
CA ARG A 187 19.54 -14.78 7.04
C ARG A 187 20.21 -14.88 5.67
N GLU A 188 19.99 -16.00 5.00
CA GLU A 188 20.41 -16.36 3.65
C GLU A 188 19.83 -15.46 2.56
N ASP A 189 18.61 -14.96 2.75
CA ASP A 189 17.89 -14.12 1.78
C ASP A 189 18.04 -12.61 2.05
N ARG A 190 18.69 -12.23 3.15
CA ARG A 190 18.89 -10.82 3.49
C ARG A 190 19.91 -10.18 2.57
N THR A 191 19.48 -9.19 1.80
CA THR A 191 20.40 -8.31 1.07
C THR A 191 21.33 -7.57 2.03
N ARG A 192 22.63 -7.60 1.74
CA ARG A 192 23.68 -6.93 2.51
C ARG A 192 24.41 -5.93 1.62
N MET A 193 24.78 -4.79 2.20
CA MET A 193 25.67 -3.84 1.55
C MET A 193 27.13 -4.25 1.81
N ILE A 194 27.95 -4.23 0.77
CA ILE A 194 29.39 -4.49 0.88
C ILE A 194 30.09 -3.19 1.33
N LYS A 195 31.14 -3.32 2.14
CA LYS A 195 31.99 -2.19 2.53
C LYS A 195 32.68 -1.56 1.32
N SER A 196 33.15 -0.31 1.46
CA SER A 196 33.86 0.37 0.38
C SER A 196 35.11 -0.41 -0.05
N GLN A 197 35.46 -0.32 -1.33
CA GLN A 197 36.66 -0.98 -1.88
C GLN A 197 37.94 -0.57 -1.15
N GLU A 198 38.03 0.68 -0.72
CA GLU A 198 39.16 1.18 0.08
C GLU A 198 39.28 0.48 1.43
N TYR A 199 38.14 0.21 2.09
CA TYR A 199 38.12 -0.50 3.36
C TYR A 199 38.43 -1.99 3.17
N LEU A 200 37.85 -2.62 2.14
CA LEU A 200 38.12 -4.02 1.78
C LEU A 200 39.59 -4.29 1.50
N LYS A 201 40.29 -3.37 0.81
CA LYS A 201 41.73 -3.51 0.55
C LYS A 201 42.60 -3.43 1.81
N LYS A 202 42.09 -2.81 2.88
CA LYS A 202 42.78 -2.68 4.18
C LYS A 202 42.46 -3.82 5.14
N LEU A 203 41.43 -4.61 4.85
CA LEU A 203 41.10 -5.79 5.64
C LEU A 203 42.18 -6.86 5.46
N ASN A 204 42.40 -7.63 6.52
CA ASN A 204 43.22 -8.84 6.44
C ASN A 204 42.62 -9.78 5.38
N SER A 205 43.47 -10.48 4.61
CA SER A 205 43.07 -11.42 3.55
C SER A 205 42.12 -12.52 4.06
N ASP A 206 42.22 -12.89 5.33
CA ASP A 206 41.40 -13.94 5.95
C ASP A 206 40.12 -13.40 6.61
N SER A 207 39.89 -12.09 6.54
CA SER A 207 38.73 -11.47 7.17
C SER A 207 37.46 -11.67 6.33
N HIS A 208 36.42 -12.20 6.98
CA HIS A 208 35.10 -12.40 6.39
C HIS A 208 34.14 -11.23 6.66
N ASP A 209 34.63 -10.16 7.32
CA ASP A 209 33.85 -8.98 7.68
C ASP A 209 33.75 -7.97 6.53
N VAL A 210 33.15 -8.41 5.42
CA VAL A 210 33.05 -7.66 4.16
C VAL A 210 31.77 -6.84 4.02
N TYR A 211 30.82 -7.00 4.94
CA TYR A 211 29.50 -6.37 4.88
C TYR A 211 29.33 -5.22 5.88
N GLU A 212 28.61 -4.19 5.48
CA GLU A 212 28.17 -3.12 6.37
C GLU A 212 27.14 -3.61 7.38
N LEU A 213 27.20 -3.06 8.60
CA LEU A 213 26.26 -3.40 9.67
C LEU A 213 24.87 -2.84 9.35
N ASN A 214 23.86 -3.70 9.30
CA ASN A 214 22.46 -3.32 9.17
C ASN A 214 21.80 -3.11 10.55
N ILE A 215 20.50 -2.80 10.56
CA ILE A 215 19.75 -2.57 11.80
C ILE A 215 19.73 -3.79 12.74
N ILE A 216 19.70 -5.00 12.18
CA ILE A 216 19.67 -6.25 12.94
C ILE A 216 21.02 -6.51 13.59
N ASP A 217 22.13 -6.33 12.86
CA ASP A 217 23.46 -6.51 13.44
C ASP A 217 23.70 -5.54 14.60
N ARG A 218 23.24 -4.29 14.43
CA ARG A 218 23.31 -3.25 15.49
C ARG A 218 22.44 -3.60 16.69
N TYR A 219 21.27 -4.20 16.46
CA TYR A 219 20.38 -4.65 17.52
C TYR A 219 20.98 -5.81 18.34
N ILE A 220 21.71 -6.73 17.68
CA ILE A 220 22.42 -7.83 18.36
C ILE A 220 23.48 -7.30 19.34
N VAL A 221 24.18 -6.22 18.97
CA VAL A 221 25.24 -5.62 19.78
C VAL A 221 24.75 -4.39 20.55
N ARG A 222 23.43 -4.26 20.78
CA ARG A 222 22.84 -3.12 21.49
C ARG A 222 23.34 -3.06 22.94
N PRO A 223 23.37 -1.86 23.55
CA PRO A 223 23.80 -1.72 24.94
C PRO A 223 22.89 -2.51 25.89
N ASN A 224 23.44 -3.02 27.01
CA ASN A 224 22.69 -3.80 28.02
C ASN A 224 21.46 -3.05 28.56
N LYS A 225 21.52 -1.71 28.62
CA LYS A 225 20.39 -0.87 29.02
C LYS A 225 19.16 -1.01 28.10
N LEU A 226 19.35 -1.49 26.88
CA LEU A 226 18.31 -1.74 25.88
C LEU A 226 18.01 -3.24 25.71
N GLU A 227 18.43 -4.10 26.62
CA GLU A 227 18.22 -5.56 26.51
C GLU A 227 16.73 -5.92 26.37
N ASN A 228 15.86 -5.24 27.12
CA ASN A 228 14.40 -5.44 27.09
C ASN A 228 13.68 -4.72 25.94
N VAL A 229 14.40 -4.00 25.08
CA VAL A 229 13.81 -3.29 23.93
C VAL A 229 13.76 -4.26 22.75
N CYS A 230 12.58 -4.46 22.17
CA CYS A 230 12.43 -5.29 20.96
C CYS A 230 13.00 -4.61 19.70
N LEU A 231 13.23 -5.39 18.64
CA LEU A 231 13.85 -4.90 17.40
C LEU A 231 13.05 -3.77 16.74
N ALA A 232 11.72 -3.87 16.70
CA ALA A 232 10.87 -2.84 16.13
C ALA A 232 11.02 -1.51 16.89
N ASN A 233 10.99 -1.55 18.23
CA ASN A 233 11.16 -0.37 19.07
C ASN A 233 12.57 0.22 18.93
N PHE A 234 13.61 -0.63 18.89
CA PHE A 234 14.98 -0.21 18.65
C PHE A 234 15.13 0.53 17.30
N ALA A 235 14.61 -0.06 16.22
CA ALA A 235 14.68 0.52 14.88
C ALA A 235 13.91 1.84 14.75
N ALA A 236 12.74 1.94 15.39
CA ALA A 236 11.93 3.15 15.34
C ALA A 236 12.55 4.30 16.14
N TRP A 237 13.00 4.03 17.37
CA TRP A 237 13.34 5.08 18.32
C TRP A 237 14.81 5.37 18.48
N TYR A 238 15.70 4.54 17.94
CA TYR A 238 17.12 4.70 18.17
C TYR A 238 17.92 4.87 16.88
N GLU A 239 19.05 5.55 16.99
CA GLU A 239 19.98 5.80 15.90
C GLU A 239 21.42 5.75 16.36
N LEU A 240 22.34 5.59 15.41
CA LEU A 240 23.76 5.60 15.70
C LEU A 240 24.28 7.02 15.86
N ALA A 241 25.13 7.20 16.86
CA ALA A 241 25.88 8.42 17.12
C ALA A 241 27.37 8.09 17.27
N LYS A 242 28.23 9.04 16.87
CA LYS A 242 29.69 8.92 17.06
C LYS A 242 30.12 9.21 18.50
N VAL A 243 29.31 9.97 19.23
CA VAL A 243 29.56 10.37 20.62
C VAL A 243 28.27 10.16 21.40
N GLY A 244 28.38 9.64 22.62
CA GLY A 244 27.26 9.36 23.50
C GLY A 244 27.72 8.98 24.89
N LEU A 245 26.77 8.62 25.74
CA LEU A 245 27.04 8.11 27.08
C LEU A 245 27.60 6.69 26.99
N GLU A 246 28.55 6.34 27.86
CA GLU A 246 29.19 5.01 27.86
C GLU A 246 28.20 3.86 28.07
N ASP A 247 27.14 4.08 28.86
CA ASP A 247 26.06 3.10 29.07
C ASP A 247 25.17 2.88 27.83
N MET A 248 25.32 3.74 26.82
CA MET A 248 24.63 3.67 25.52
C MET A 248 25.58 3.27 24.39
N LYS A 249 26.81 2.84 24.70
CA LYS A 249 27.76 2.34 23.71
C LYS A 249 27.37 0.96 23.22
N LEU A 250 27.50 0.71 21.91
CA LEU A 250 27.34 -0.64 21.37
C LEU A 250 28.36 -1.59 22.00
N LEU A 251 27.95 -2.83 22.25
CA LEU A 251 28.81 -3.87 22.84
C LEU A 251 30.00 -4.22 21.93
N LYS A 252 29.88 -3.96 20.63
CA LYS A 252 30.96 -4.07 19.66
C LYS A 252 31.09 -2.79 18.86
N GLY A 253 32.32 -2.32 18.72
CA GLY A 253 32.67 -1.10 17.97
C GLY A 253 32.70 0.16 18.84
N ASN A 254 32.93 1.31 18.19
CA ASN A 254 33.08 2.61 18.83
C ASN A 254 31.91 3.56 18.55
N GLN A 255 30.70 3.01 18.40
CA GLN A 255 29.48 3.78 18.14
C GLN A 255 28.54 3.70 19.34
N TYR A 256 27.72 4.74 19.48
CA TYR A 256 26.74 4.89 20.54
C TYR A 256 25.33 4.86 19.97
N VAL A 257 24.37 4.53 20.81
CA VAL A 257 22.96 4.55 20.48
C VAL A 257 22.31 5.77 21.11
N ARG A 258 21.66 6.60 20.31
CA ARG A 258 20.91 7.77 20.78
C ARG A 258 19.42 7.58 20.50
N ARG A 259 18.59 7.96 21.47
CA ARG A 259 17.13 8.00 21.28
C ARG A 259 16.73 9.21 20.44
N ARG A 260 15.88 9.00 19.45
CA ARG A 260 15.28 10.01 18.58
C ARG A 260 14.19 10.78 19.33
N THR A 261 13.89 11.98 18.82
CA THR A 261 12.74 12.78 19.28
C THR A 261 11.42 12.30 18.68
N LYS A 262 11.46 11.81 17.43
CA LYS A 262 10.33 11.19 16.73
C LYS A 262 10.67 9.77 16.27
N PRO A 263 9.73 8.82 16.35
CA PRO A 263 9.96 7.47 15.84
C PRO A 263 9.99 7.47 14.32
N LYS A 264 10.77 6.56 13.75
CA LYS A 264 10.67 6.21 12.34
C LYS A 264 9.47 5.31 12.08
N VAL A 265 8.85 5.47 10.92
CA VAL A 265 7.86 4.51 10.42
C VAL A 265 8.57 3.25 9.96
N ILE A 266 8.20 2.12 10.56
CA ILE A 266 8.82 0.83 10.28
C ILE A 266 8.19 0.21 9.03
N GLN A 267 9.05 -0.22 8.11
CA GLN A 267 8.70 -1.06 6.98
C GLN A 267 9.42 -2.39 7.11
N TYR A 268 8.80 -3.47 6.66
CA TYR A 268 9.33 -4.84 6.73
C TYR A 268 8.62 -5.70 5.70
N ARG A 269 8.99 -6.98 5.56
CA ARG A 269 8.49 -7.87 4.50
C ARG A 269 6.97 -8.07 4.55
N LYS A 270 6.38 -8.17 5.75
CA LYS A 270 4.93 -8.38 5.98
C LYS A 270 4.46 -9.71 5.38
N PHE A 271 4.96 -10.82 5.92
CA PHE A 271 4.44 -12.14 5.57
C PHE A 271 2.94 -12.20 5.88
N LYS A 272 2.16 -12.86 5.03
CA LYS A 272 0.73 -13.06 5.27
C LYS A 272 0.53 -14.40 5.96
N GLU A 273 -0.16 -14.40 7.09
CA GLU A 273 -0.53 -15.63 7.81
C GLU A 273 -1.20 -16.66 6.90
N SER A 274 -2.09 -16.20 6.01
CA SER A 274 -2.79 -17.07 5.06
C SER A 274 -1.89 -17.69 3.98
N GLN A 275 -0.67 -17.20 3.78
CA GLN A 275 0.28 -17.71 2.77
C GLN A 275 1.35 -18.58 3.41
N ASP A 276 1.91 -18.12 4.53
CA ASP A 276 2.93 -18.84 5.28
C ASP A 276 2.84 -18.43 6.76
N GLU A 277 2.12 -19.27 7.52
CA GLU A 277 1.87 -19.07 8.94
C GLU A 277 3.18 -19.07 9.76
N ASN A 278 4.12 -19.95 9.42
CA ASN A 278 5.40 -20.07 10.12
C ASN A 278 6.26 -18.81 9.94
N GLU A 279 6.36 -18.33 8.71
CA GLU A 279 7.13 -17.11 8.40
C GLU A 279 6.48 -15.86 8.99
N TYR A 280 5.15 -15.82 9.05
CA TYR A 280 4.39 -14.78 9.72
C TYR A 280 4.72 -14.72 11.21
N TYR A 281 4.54 -15.82 11.96
CA TYR A 281 4.80 -15.82 13.40
C TYR A 281 6.27 -15.60 13.73
N ARG A 282 7.19 -16.16 12.93
CA ARG A 282 8.62 -15.89 13.09
C ARG A 282 8.95 -14.40 12.90
N GLU A 283 8.37 -13.74 11.89
CA GLU A 283 8.54 -12.29 11.69
C GLU A 283 7.99 -11.49 12.88
N GLN A 284 6.83 -11.86 13.43
CA GLN A 284 6.26 -11.19 14.62
C GLN A 284 7.17 -11.33 15.84
N VAL A 285 7.62 -12.55 16.15
CA VAL A 285 8.54 -12.80 17.29
C VAL A 285 9.85 -12.04 17.11
N MET A 286 10.41 -12.05 15.90
CA MET A 286 11.65 -11.31 15.59
C MET A 286 11.51 -9.80 15.82
N LEU A 287 10.37 -9.21 15.48
CA LEU A 287 10.14 -7.77 15.57
C LEU A 287 9.77 -7.32 16.99
N PHE A 288 8.92 -8.08 17.67
CA PHE A 288 8.20 -7.61 18.86
C PHE A 288 8.63 -8.31 20.17
N THR A 289 9.50 -9.32 20.09
CA THR A 289 10.13 -9.93 21.27
C THR A 289 11.57 -9.44 21.41
N SER A 290 12.03 -9.21 22.64
CA SER A 290 13.44 -8.94 22.93
C SER A 290 14.26 -10.22 22.86
N TRP A 291 15.40 -10.19 22.17
CA TRP A 291 16.31 -11.32 21.94
C TRP A 291 17.74 -10.83 21.70
#